data_AF-A0A7C3ZPY2-F1
#
_entry.id   AF-A0A7C3ZPY2-F1
#
_cell.length_a   1.000
_cell.length_b   1.000
_cell.length_c   1.000
_cell.angle_alpha   90.00
_cell.angle_beta   90.00
_cell.angle_gamma   90.00
#
_symmetry.space_group_name_H-M   'P 1'
#
loop_
_entity.id
_entity.type
_entity.pdbx_description
1 polymer ?
#
loop_
_entity_poly.entity_id
_entity_poly.type
_entity_poly.pdbx_seq_one_letter_code
_entity_poly.pdbx_strand_id
1 'polypeptide(L)' 'AKFLKGVGKLPDGLLIMIDLNRVLSEDEVERLR' A
#
# COMPACT_ATOMS: atom_id res chain seq x y z
N ALA A 1 -8.08 -6.49 -6.40
CA ALA A 1 -7.86 -5.40 -5.43
C ALA A 1 -6.92 -4.37 -6.05
N LYS A 2 -7.38 -3.12 -6.25
CA LYS A 2 -6.71 -2.09 -7.08
C LYS A 2 -5.35 -1.62 -6.54
N PHE A 3 -5.20 -1.61 -5.21
CA PHE A 3 -4.04 -1.06 -4.50
C PHE A 3 -3.27 -2.11 -3.68
N LEU A 4 -3.72 -3.37 -3.71
CA LEU A 4 -3.07 -4.44 -2.97
C LEU A 4 -1.78 -4.81 -3.72
N LYS A 5 -0.64 -4.65 -3.05
CA LYS A 5 0.65 -5.11 -3.56
C LYS A 5 0.83 -6.61 -3.36
N GLY A 6 0.27 -7.13 -2.27
CA GLY A 6 0.27 -8.55 -1.95
C GLY A 6 -0.17 -8.82 -0.53
N VAL A 7 -0.11 -10.10 -0.16
CA VAL A 7 -0.43 -10.59 1.18
C VAL A 7 0.72 -11.46 1.66
N GLY A 8 1.23 -11.15 2.85
CA GLY A 8 2.19 -11.98 3.57
C GLY A 8 1.49 -12.78 4.66
N LYS A 9 1.86 -14.04 4.84
CA LYS A 9 1.42 -14.84 5.98
C LYS A 9 2.43 -14.67 7.11
N LEU A 10 1.96 -14.29 8.28
CA LEU A 10 2.72 -14.31 9.53
C LEU A 10 2.33 -15.54 10.37
N PRO A 11 3.12 -15.92 11.38
CA PRO A 11 2.81 -17.09 12.22
C PRO A 11 1.44 -17.02 12.90
N ASP A 12 0.98 -15.82 13.26
CA ASP A 12 -0.24 -15.54 14.02
C ASP A 12 -1.19 -14.57 13.30
N GLY A 13 -0.87 -14.19 12.06
CA GLY A 13 -1.61 -13.14 11.38
C GLY A 13 -1.34 -13.02 9.89
N LEU A 14 -1.90 -11.96 9.33
CA LEU A 14 -1.79 -11.64 7.92
C LEU A 14 -1.20 -10.24 7.78
N LEU A 15 -0.15 -10.11 6.97
CA LEU A 15 0.39 -8.82 6.58
C LEU A 15 -0.25 -8.41 5.25
N ILE A 16 -1.03 -7.33 5.25
CA ILE A 16 -1.55 -6.74 4.02
C ILE A 16 -0.56 -5.69 3.53
N MET A 17 -0.07 -5.85 2.30
CA MET A 17 0.82 -4.87 1.68
C MET A 17 0.04 -4.00 0.70
N ILE A 18 0.10 -2.70 0.89
CA ILE A 18 -0.55 -1.72 0.01
C ILE A 18 0.53 -1.02 -0.84
N ASP A 19 0.25 -0.87 -2.14
CA ASP A 19 1.13 -0.17 -3.07
C ASP A 19 0.88 1.34 -3.04
N LEU A 20 1.64 2.06 -2.22
CA LEU A 20 1.46 3.50 -2.02
C LEU A 20 1.67 4.33 -3.29
N ASN A 21 2.50 3.87 -4.22
CA ASN A 21 2.71 4.52 -5.53
C ASN A 21 1.43 4.53 -6.39
N ARG A 22 0.46 3.68 -6.06
CA ARG A 22 -0.83 3.58 -6.75
C ARG A 22 -1.98 4.10 -5.90
N VAL A 23 -1.77 4.28 -4.59
CA VAL A 23 -2.78 4.83 -3.67
C VAL A 23 -2.82 6.34 -3.77
N LEU A 24 -1.66 6.98 -3.76
CA LEU A 24 -1.57 8.44 -3.76
C LEU A 24 -1.52 8.96 -5.19
N SER A 25 -2.24 10.05 -5.44
CA SER A 25 -2.05 10.86 -6.64
C SER A 25 -0.75 11.67 -6.57
N GLU A 26 -0.29 12.19 -7.71
CA GLU A 26 0.89 13.06 -7.75
C GLU A 26 0.73 14.29 -6.85
N ASP A 27 -0.46 14.92 -6.87
CA ASP A 27 -0.79 16.06 -6.00
C ASP A 27 -0.70 15.72 -4.50
N GLU A 28 -1.13 14.51 -4.11
CA GLU A 28 -1.05 14.06 -2.72
C GLU A 28 0.39 13.76 -2.30
N VAL A 29 1.22 13.24 -3.22
CA VAL A 29 2.66 13.03 -2.99
C VAL A 29 3.39 14.36 -2.85
N GLU A 30 3.05 15.36 -3.65
CA GLU A 30 3.66 16.70 -3.59
C GLU A 30 3.37 17.39 -2.25
N ARG A 31 2.19 17.17 -1.66
CA ARG A 31 1.81 17.69 -0.33
C ARG A 31 2.54 17.02 0.85
N LEU A 32 3.20 15.89 0.64
CA LEU A 32 3.95 15.16 1.67
C LEU A 32 5.45 15.48 1.68
N ARG A 33 5.97 16.17 0.67
CA ARG A 33 7.37 16.60 0.56
C ARG A 33 7.61 17.92 1.30
#